data_AF-A0A367LUB6-F1
#
_entry.id   AF-A0A367LUB6-F1
#
_cell.length_a   1.000
_cell.length_b   1.000
_cell.length_c   1.000
_cell.angle_alpha   90.00
_cell.angle_beta   90.00
_cell.angle_gamma   90.00
#
_symmetry.space_group_name_H-M   'P 1'
#
loop_
_entity.id
_entity.type
_entity.pdbx_description
1 polymer ?
#
loop_
_entity_poly.entity_id
_entity_poly.type
_entity_poly.pdbx_seq_one_letter_code
_entity_poly.pdbx_strand_id
1 'polypeptide(L)' 'LIAFKHAVGFHESLALHGVGSSDIPFLSRHAMQDPCILTNPRESSQRDVEVVYGEAL' A
#
# COMPACT_ATOMS: atom_id res chain seq x y z
N LEU A 1 15.79 -5.92 2.62
CA LEU A 1 14.52 -6.26 1.94
C LEU A 1 14.51 -5.83 0.46
N ILE A 2 14.82 -4.56 0.12
CA ILE A 2 14.89 -4.11 -1.29
C ILE A 2 15.85 -4.97 -2.14
N ALA A 3 17.07 -5.22 -1.65
CA ALA A 3 18.02 -6.08 -2.35
C ALA A 3 17.49 -7.50 -2.61
N PHE A 4 16.69 -8.05 -1.69
CA PHE A 4 16.07 -9.36 -1.88
C PHE A 4 14.96 -9.31 -2.93
N LYS A 5 14.07 -8.30 -2.88
CA LYS A 5 13.04 -8.07 -3.92
C LYS A 5 13.69 -7.99 -5.31
N HIS A 6 14.75 -7.21 -5.44
CA HIS A 6 15.49 -7.07 -6.70
C HIS A 6 16.20 -8.36 -7.12
N ALA A 7 16.79 -9.11 -6.19
CA ALA A 7 17.45 -10.38 -6.48
C ALA A 7 16.48 -11.44 -7.02
N VAL A 8 15.19 -11.36 -6.68
CA VAL A 8 14.13 -12.23 -7.21
C VAL A 8 13.38 -11.62 -8.39
N GLY A 9 13.87 -10.50 -8.96
CA GLY A 9 13.29 -9.84 -10.12
C GLY A 9 12.08 -8.93 -9.84
N PHE A 10 11.75 -8.69 -8.57
CA PHE A 10 10.68 -7.78 -8.19
C PHE A 10 11.19 -6.33 -8.12
N HIS A 11 10.97 -5.60 -9.20
CA HIS A 11 11.33 -4.17 -9.34
C HIS A 11 10.10 -3.25 -9.40
N GLU A 12 8.92 -3.79 -9.08
CA GLU A 12 7.66 -3.15 -9.42
C GLU A 12 7.20 -2.12 -8.39
N SER A 13 6.46 -1.13 -8.87
CA SER A 13 5.64 -0.22 -8.07
C SER A 13 4.16 -0.36 -8.47
N LEU A 14 3.25 0.17 -7.66
CA LEU A 14 1.82 0.12 -7.97
C LEU A 14 1.47 0.86 -9.27
N ALA A 15 2.26 1.88 -9.65
CA ALA A 15 2.07 2.63 -10.89
C ALA A 15 2.24 1.75 -12.15
N LEU A 16 3.12 0.75 -12.12
CA LEU A 16 3.29 -0.21 -13.23
C LEU A 16 2.06 -1.09 -13.44
N HIS A 17 1.18 -1.17 -12.44
CA HIS A 17 -0.07 -1.92 -12.47
C HIS A 17 -1.31 -1.04 -12.63
N GLY A 18 -1.11 0.23 -13.01
CA GLY A 18 -2.20 1.16 -13.34
C GLY A 18 -2.80 1.92 -12.15
N VAL A 19 -2.20 1.84 -10.96
CA VAL A 19 -2.62 2.65 -9.81
C VAL A 19 -2.08 4.06 -9.94
N GLY A 20 -2.97 5.05 -9.88
CA GLY A 20 -2.62 6.46 -9.81
C GLY A 20 -2.79 7.06 -8.42
N SER A 21 -2.19 8.23 -8.18
CA SER A 21 -2.36 8.95 -6.91
C SER A 21 -3.82 9.34 -6.62
N SER A 22 -4.65 9.47 -7.66
CA SER A 22 -6.10 9.71 -7.52
C SER A 22 -6.85 8.53 -6.91
N ASP A 23 -6.30 7.32 -6.98
CA ASP A 23 -6.93 6.11 -6.45
C ASP A 23 -6.68 5.92 -4.96
N ILE A 24 -5.65 6.59 -4.41
CA ILE A 24 -5.21 6.44 -3.01
C ILE A 24 -6.36 6.64 -2.01
N PRO A 25 -7.21 7.69 -2.10
CA PRO A 25 -8.30 7.87 -1.14
C PRO A 25 -9.36 6.77 -1.22
N PHE A 26 -9.61 6.23 -2.42
CA PHE A 26 -10.54 5.12 -2.64
C PHE A 26 -9.98 3.83 -2.04
N LEU A 27 -8.73 3.48 -2.38
CA LEU A 27 -8.07 2.26 -1.92
C LEU A 27 -7.89 2.26 -0.40
N SER A 28 -7.48 3.38 0.18
CA SER A 28 -7.26 3.49 1.63
C SER A 28 -8.56 3.34 2.42
N ARG A 29 -9.67 3.91 1.92
CA ARG A 29 -10.98 3.73 2.56
C ARG A 29 -11.42 2.26 2.59
N HIS A 30 -11.19 1.52 1.50
CA HIS A 30 -11.53 0.10 1.44
C HIS A 30 -10.59 -0.74 2.32
N ALA A 31 -9.30 -0.42 2.35
CA ALA A 31 -8.36 -1.07 3.26
C ALA A 31 -8.73 -0.89 4.74
N MET A 32 -9.27 0.28 5.12
CA MET A 32 -9.78 0.51 6.48
C MET A 32 -11.03 -0.32 6.84
N GLN A 33 -11.71 -0.91 5.85
CA GLN A 33 -12.88 -1.77 6.04
C GLN A 33 -12.53 -3.26 5.94
N ASP A 34 -11.30 -3.59 5.52
CA ASP A 34 -10.85 -4.97 5.42
C ASP A 34 -10.59 -5.55 6.82
N PRO A 35 -11.18 -6.70 7.20
CA PRO A 35 -11.03 -7.27 8.54
C PRO A 35 -9.58 -7.51 8.95
N CYS A 36 -8.64 -7.68 8.01
CA CYS A 36 -7.24 -7.89 8.33
C CYS A 36 -6.63 -6.65 9.01
N ILE A 37 -7.14 -5.44 8.74
CA ILE A 37 -6.65 -4.18 9.32
C ILE A 37 -6.79 -4.17 10.84
N LEU A 38 -7.81 -4.85 11.39
CA LEU A 38 -8.06 -4.93 12.83
C LEU A 38 -6.91 -5.59 13.59
N THR A 39 -6.21 -6.52 12.94
CA THR A 39 -5.12 -7.28 13.54
C THR A 39 -3.74 -6.73 13.19
N ASN A 40 -3.67 -5.60 12.46
CA ASN A 40 -2.40 -4.92 12.25
C ASN A 40 -1.85 -4.50 13.62
N PRO A 41 -0.65 -4.97 14.05
CA PRO A 41 -0.14 -4.71 15.41
C PRO A 41 0.05 -3.22 15.72
N ARG A 42 0.08 -2.38 14.68
CA ARG A 42 -0.03 -0.93 14.79
C ARG A 42 -1.42 -0.50 14.33
N GLU A 43 -2.19 0.09 15.24
CA GLU A 43 -3.45 0.75 14.89
C GLU A 43 -3.17 1.80 13.80
N SER A 44 -3.90 1.69 12.70
CA SER A 44 -3.68 2.51 11.50
C SER A 44 -4.88 3.41 11.28
N SER A 45 -4.63 4.71 11.09
CA SER A 45 -5.64 5.61 10.55
C SER A 45 -5.70 5.50 9.02
N GLN A 46 -6.78 5.99 8.41
CA GLN A 46 -6.84 6.09 6.94
C GLN A 46 -5.64 6.85 6.38
N ARG A 47 -5.20 7.93 7.06
CA ARG A 47 -4.06 8.74 6.61
C ARG A 47 -2.75 7.95 6.61
N ASP A 48 -2.55 7.07 7.59
CA ASP A 48 -1.36 6.19 7.62
C ASP A 48 -1.36 5.26 6.40
N VAL A 49 -2.52 4.69 6.06
CA VAL A 49 -2.66 3.80 4.90
C VAL A 49 -2.44 4.56 3.58
N GLU A 50 -2.92 5.80 3.48
CA GLU A 50 -2.67 6.65 2.30
C GLU A 50 -1.19 6.93 2.08
N VAL A 51 -0.41 7.11 3.17
CA VAL A 51 1.04 7.28 3.09
C VAL A 51 1.69 6.00 2.55
N VAL A 52 1.30 4.83 3.04
CA VAL A 52 1.83 3.54 2.57
C VAL A 52 1.55 3.33 1.08
N TYR A 53 0.33 3.64 0.60
CA TYR A 53 0.04 3.60 -0.84
C TYR A 53 0.86 4.60 -1.63
N GLY A 54 1.06 5.82 -1.11
CA GLY A 54 1.88 6.86 -1.75
C GLY A 54 3.35 6.48 -1.86
N GLU A 55 3.92 5.80 -0.85
CA GLU A 55 5.30 5.30 -0.87
C GLU A 55 5.49 4.09 -1.80
N ALA A 56 4.40 3.38 -2.12
CA ALA A 56 4.41 2.21 -3.00
C ALA A 56 4.18 2.55 -4.49
N LEU A 57 3.87 3.82 -4.81
CA LEU A 57 3.81 4.35 -6.19
C LEU A 57 5.22 4.63 -6.72
#